data_AF-A0A553DL30-F1
#
_entry.id   AF-A0A553DL30-F1
#
_cell.length_a   1.000
_cell.length_b   1.000
_cell.length_c   1.000
_cell.angle_alpha   90.00
_cell.angle_beta   90.00
_cell.angle_gamma   90.00
#
_symmetry.space_group_name_H-M   'P 1'
#
loop_
_entity.id
_entity.type
_entity.pdbx_description
1 polymer ?
#
loop_
_entity_poly.entity_id
_entity_poly.type
_entity_poly.pdbx_seq_one_letter_code
_entity_poly.pdbx_strand_id
1 'polypeptide(L)'
;MSTVLIIFCVLAAITLSTAFLTIFSRNPIHSAIYLVICFFSIAGHYLLLNAEFLAIVHVIVYSGAIMILFLFTIMLMNLNEQDEVHKPRFTRLGAIVSFCLVCLVLIKIFIDSKPIVEYDYTGEDYQSIKVLGKVLLNEYMVPFEFASILLLVAMIGAVLLSKKEKLEK
;
A
#
# COMPACT_ATOMS: atom_id res chain seq x y z
N MET A 1 12.98 -24.78 12.36
CA MET A 1 12.55 -23.40 12.08
C MET A 1 11.33 -23.13 12.95
N SER A 2 11.25 -21.96 13.61
CA SER A 2 10.03 -21.59 14.34
C SER A 2 8.85 -21.57 13.37
N THR A 3 7.67 -22.05 13.79
CA THR A 3 6.44 -22.03 12.97
C THR A 3 6.15 -20.63 12.42
N VAL A 4 6.45 -19.59 13.21
CA VAL A 4 6.34 -18.18 12.84
C VAL A 4 7.20 -17.83 11.62
N LEU A 5 8.43 -18.36 11.54
CA LEU A 5 9.36 -18.10 10.44
C LEU A 5 8.88 -18.79 9.16
N ILE A 6 8.32 -20.00 9.25
CA ILE A 6 7.72 -20.69 8.10
C ILE A 6 6.55 -19.88 7.55
N ILE A 7 5.63 -19.44 8.42
CA ILE A 7 4.48 -18.61 8.03
C ILE A 7 4.96 -17.30 7.41
N PHE A 8 5.95 -16.63 8.01
CA PHE A 8 6.56 -15.42 7.47
C PHE A 8 7.14 -15.65 6.05
N CYS A 9 7.94 -16.69 5.84
CA CYS A 9 8.52 -16.97 4.52
C CYS A 9 7.44 -17.27 3.47
N VAL A 10 6.38 -17.98 3.84
CA VAL A 10 5.25 -18.26 2.94
C VAL A 10 4.52 -16.96 2.57
N LEU A 11 4.19 -16.13 3.54
CA LEU A 11 3.55 -14.84 3.29
C LEU A 11 4.45 -13.91 2.46
N ALA A 12 5.75 -13.86 2.74
CA ALA A 12 6.71 -13.06 1.98
C ALA A 12 6.78 -13.51 0.51
N ALA A 13 6.81 -14.83 0.26
CA ALA A 13 6.79 -15.39 -1.09
C ALA A 13 5.49 -15.03 -1.83
N ILE A 14 4.34 -15.09 -1.15
CA ILE A 14 3.04 -14.68 -1.73
C ILE A 14 3.05 -13.18 -2.05
N THR A 15 3.51 -12.33 -1.12
CA THR A 15 3.58 -10.88 -1.31
C THR A 15 4.46 -10.51 -2.51
N LEU A 16 5.66 -11.08 -2.60
CA LEU A 16 6.57 -10.84 -3.73
C LEU A 16 5.97 -11.35 -5.05
N SER A 17 5.44 -12.58 -5.06
CA SER A 17 4.87 -13.18 -6.29
C SER A 17 3.71 -12.35 -6.81
N THR A 18 2.80 -11.92 -5.93
CA THR A 18 1.65 -11.10 -6.29
C THR A 18 2.05 -9.70 -6.72
N ALA A 19 3.04 -9.08 -6.09
CA ALA A 19 3.59 -7.79 -6.52
C ALA A 19 4.19 -7.86 -7.94
N PHE A 20 4.95 -8.91 -8.25
CA PHE A 20 5.44 -9.13 -9.62
C PHE A 20 4.29 -9.36 -10.61
N LEU A 21 3.31 -10.20 -10.25
CA LEU A 21 2.14 -10.46 -11.09
C LEU A 21 1.33 -9.19 -11.38
N THR A 22 1.18 -8.29 -10.42
CA THR A 22 0.54 -6.98 -10.62
C THR A 22 1.24 -6.18 -11.72
N ILE A 23 2.57 -6.16 -11.74
CA ILE A 23 3.34 -5.38 -12.74
C ILE A 23 3.34 -6.07 -14.11
N PHE A 24 3.44 -7.41 -14.15
CA PHE A 24 3.51 -8.16 -15.40
C PHE A 24 2.15 -8.42 -16.05
N SER A 25 1.05 -8.27 -15.32
CA SER A 25 -0.29 -8.47 -15.87
C SER A 25 -0.64 -7.37 -16.86
N ARG A 26 -1.00 -7.75 -18.10
CA ARG A 26 -1.38 -6.79 -19.14
C ARG A 26 -2.78 -6.20 -18.94
N ASN A 27 -3.67 -6.99 -18.34
CA ASN A 27 -5.04 -6.57 -18.08
C ASN A 27 -5.10 -5.80 -16.74
N PRO A 28 -5.51 -4.51 -16.73
CA PRO A 28 -5.55 -3.70 -15.51
C PRO A 28 -6.42 -4.31 -14.40
N ILE A 29 -7.51 -4.98 -14.78
CA ILE A 29 -8.40 -5.67 -13.84
C ILE A 29 -7.67 -6.80 -13.12
N HIS A 30 -6.94 -7.65 -13.85
CA HIS A 30 -6.16 -8.73 -13.26
C HIS A 30 -5.00 -8.19 -12.41
N SER A 31 -4.31 -7.15 -12.90
CA SER A 31 -3.26 -6.44 -12.14
C SER A 31 -3.75 -5.98 -10.78
N ALA A 32 -4.92 -5.34 -10.74
CA ALA A 32 -5.52 -4.84 -9.51
C ALA A 32 -6.00 -5.96 -8.56
N ILE A 33 -6.53 -7.08 -9.08
CA ILE A 33 -6.86 -8.25 -8.25
C ILE A 33 -5.61 -8.83 -7.58
N TYR A 34 -4.49 -8.96 -8.30
CA TYR A 34 -3.22 -9.38 -7.69
C TYR A 34 -2.74 -8.41 -6.61
N LEU A 35 -3.00 -7.11 -6.79
CA LEU A 35 -2.65 -6.09 -5.81
C LEU A 35 -3.50 -6.19 -4.53
N VAL A 36 -4.79 -6.55 -4.64
CA VAL A 36 -5.65 -6.88 -3.48
C VAL A 36 -5.02 -8.02 -2.67
N ILE A 37 -4.61 -9.10 -3.34
CA ILE A 37 -3.99 -10.26 -2.67
C ILE A 37 -2.68 -9.86 -1.99
N CYS A 38 -1.89 -8.99 -2.64
CA CYS A 38 -0.67 -8.43 -2.06
C CYS A 38 -0.97 -7.66 -0.75
N PHE A 39 -1.96 -6.77 -0.74
CA PHE A 39 -2.35 -6.01 0.47
C PHE A 39 -2.87 -6.92 1.60
N PHE A 40 -3.65 -7.97 1.28
CA PHE A 40 -4.02 -8.97 2.29
C PHE A 40 -2.81 -9.73 2.84
N SER A 41 -1.83 -10.06 2.00
CA SER A 41 -0.60 -10.72 2.44
C SER A 41 0.25 -9.82 3.34
N ILE A 42 0.30 -8.51 3.06
CA ILE A 42 0.95 -7.50 3.93
C ILE A 42 0.21 -7.39 5.27
N ALA A 43 -1.14 -7.41 5.28
CA ALA A 43 -1.89 -7.42 6.54
C ALA A 43 -1.55 -8.65 7.41
N GLY A 44 -1.30 -9.81 6.80
CA GLY A 44 -0.80 -10.99 7.50
C GLY A 44 0.61 -10.79 8.10
N HIS A 45 1.50 -10.04 7.44
CA HIS A 45 2.79 -9.66 8.02
C HIS A 45 2.63 -8.74 9.23
N TYR A 46 1.67 -7.82 9.20
CA TYR A 46 1.37 -7.00 10.37
C TYR A 46 0.92 -7.88 11.55
N LEU A 47 0.04 -8.85 11.34
CA LEU A 47 -0.34 -9.79 12.41
C LEU A 47 0.86 -10.57 12.97
N LEU A 48 1.79 -11.02 12.11
CA LEU A 48 3.02 -11.70 12.55
C LEU A 48 3.94 -10.81 13.40
N LEU A 49 3.92 -9.50 13.15
CA LEU A 49 4.73 -8.50 13.87
C LEU A 49 4.03 -7.98 15.14
N ASN A 50 2.95 -8.65 15.59
CA ASN A 50 2.07 -8.17 16.65
C ASN A 50 1.55 -6.75 16.34
N ALA A 51 1.15 -6.52 15.08
CA ALA A 51 0.63 -5.27 14.56
C ALA A 51 -0.90 -5.30 14.26
N GLU A 52 -1.71 -5.64 15.27
CA GLU A 52 -3.15 -5.92 15.14
C GLU A 52 -3.97 -4.71 14.65
N PHE A 53 -3.84 -3.56 15.30
CA PHE A 53 -4.59 -2.36 14.89
C PHE A 53 -4.23 -1.96 13.46
N LEU A 54 -2.94 -1.96 13.13
CA LEU A 54 -2.46 -1.61 11.80
C LEU A 54 -2.94 -2.62 10.75
N ALA A 55 -2.96 -3.91 11.07
CA ALA A 55 -3.48 -4.95 10.19
C ALA A 55 -4.96 -4.72 9.84
N ILE A 56 -5.80 -4.45 10.85
CA ILE A 56 -7.23 -4.22 10.65
C ILE A 56 -7.47 -2.95 9.81
N VAL A 57 -6.80 -1.84 10.14
CA VAL A 57 -6.90 -0.59 9.37
C VAL A 57 -6.41 -0.79 7.93
N HIS A 58 -5.35 -1.58 7.72
CA HIS A 58 -4.84 -1.88 6.38
C HIS A 58 -5.88 -2.62 5.53
N VAL A 59 -6.57 -3.60 6.12
CA VAL A 59 -7.64 -4.33 5.42
C VAL A 59 -8.82 -3.43 5.11
N ILE A 60 -9.30 -2.64 6.07
CA ILE A 60 -10.50 -1.79 5.88
C ILE A 60 -10.24 -0.66 4.87
N VAL A 61 -9.12 0.05 5.01
CA VAL A 61 -8.84 1.26 4.22
C VAL A 61 -8.17 0.94 2.89
N TYR A 62 -7.05 0.19 2.90
CA TYR A 62 -6.28 -0.05 1.69
C TYR A 62 -6.87 -1.16 0.83
N SER A 63 -7.09 -2.34 1.42
CA SER A 63 -7.63 -3.48 0.67
C SER A 63 -9.14 -3.37 0.44
N GLY A 64 -9.86 -2.68 1.32
CA GLY A 64 -11.30 -2.45 1.22
C GLY A 64 -11.59 -1.21 0.39
N ALA A 65 -11.63 -0.03 1.02
CA ALA A 65 -12.13 1.18 0.40
C ALA A 65 -11.33 1.62 -0.85
N ILE A 66 -10.02 1.80 -0.73
CA ILE A 66 -9.19 2.37 -1.80
C ILE A 66 -9.12 1.42 -2.99
N MET A 67 -8.85 0.14 -2.75
CA MET A 67 -8.70 -0.83 -3.84
C MET A 67 -10.02 -1.10 -4.57
N ILE A 68 -11.15 -1.20 -3.85
CA ILE A 68 -12.46 -1.39 -4.49
C ILE A 68 -12.82 -0.16 -5.34
N LEU A 69 -12.57 1.05 -4.84
CA LEU A 69 -12.77 2.27 -5.63
C LEU A 69 -11.91 2.25 -6.89
N PHE A 70 -10.63 1.89 -6.77
CA PHE A 70 -9.72 1.79 -7.89
C PHE A 70 -10.19 0.74 -8.92
N LEU A 71 -10.59 -0.45 -8.46
CA LEU A 71 -11.16 -1.52 -9.29
C LEU A 71 -12.39 -1.03 -10.07
N PHE A 72 -13.28 -0.30 -9.40
CA PHE A 72 -14.45 0.29 -10.04
C PHE A 72 -14.04 1.32 -11.10
N THR A 73 -13.10 2.20 -10.79
CA THR A 73 -12.57 3.21 -11.73
C THR A 73 -11.94 2.57 -12.96
N ILE A 74 -11.03 1.60 -12.82
CA ILE A 74 -10.39 0.95 -13.98
C ILE A 74 -11.39 0.20 -14.84
N MET A 75 -12.43 -0.38 -14.24
CA MET A 75 -13.48 -1.10 -14.97
C MET A 75 -14.36 -0.12 -15.76
N LEU A 76 -14.73 1.02 -15.17
CA LEU A 76 -15.47 2.06 -15.86
C LEU A 76 -14.69 2.70 -17.01
N MET A 77 -13.38 2.88 -16.85
CA MET A 77 -12.54 3.48 -17.89
C MET A 77 -12.27 2.53 -19.06
N ASN A 78 -12.70 1.27 -19.00
CA ASN A 78 -12.50 0.22 -20.02
C ASN A 78 -11.13 0.33 -20.70
N LEU A 79 -10.07 0.28 -19.87
CA LEU A 79 -8.68 0.36 -20.29
C LEU A 79 -8.30 -0.90 -21.09
N ASN A 80 -8.71 -0.96 -22.36
CA ASN A 80 -8.38 -2.04 -23.28
C ASN A 80 -7.04 -1.77 -23.99
N GLU A 81 -6.28 -2.82 -24.26
CA GLU A 81 -4.85 -2.86 -24.66
C GLU A 81 -4.47 -2.21 -26.02
N GLN A 82 -5.02 -1.07 -26.43
CA GLN A 82 -4.86 -0.59 -27.81
C GLN A 82 -3.79 0.48 -28.07
N ASP A 83 -3.03 0.94 -27.07
CA ASP A 83 -1.97 1.95 -27.30
C ASP A 83 -0.66 1.64 -26.56
N GLU A 84 -0.03 0.48 -26.81
CA GLU A 84 1.40 0.34 -26.53
C GLU A 84 2.22 1.05 -27.62
N VAL A 85 2.35 2.38 -27.50
CA VAL A 85 3.37 3.13 -28.22
C VAL A 85 4.71 2.49 -27.88
N HIS A 86 5.38 1.90 -28.89
CA HIS A 86 6.66 1.21 -28.74
C HIS A 86 7.65 2.10 -27.98
N LYS A 87 7.82 1.84 -26.68
CA LYS A 87 8.71 2.65 -25.85
C LYS A 87 10.14 2.47 -26.37
N PRO A 88 10.91 3.56 -26.56
CA PRO A 88 12.25 3.47 -27.10
C PRO A 88 13.12 2.58 -26.20
N ARG A 89 14.01 1.78 -26.82
CA ARG A 89 14.87 0.82 -26.11
C ARG A 89 15.71 1.49 -24.99
N PHE A 90 15.99 2.78 -25.13
CA PHE A 90 16.70 3.60 -24.13
C PHE A 90 15.92 3.79 -22.82
N THR A 91 14.59 3.97 -22.87
CA THR A 91 13.79 4.10 -21.62
C THR A 91 13.72 2.79 -20.86
N ARG A 92 13.69 1.66 -21.58
CA ARG A 92 13.76 0.33 -20.96
C ARG A 92 15.12 0.09 -20.28
N LEU A 93 16.20 0.51 -20.92
CA LEU A 93 17.54 0.44 -20.34
C LEU A 93 17.65 1.32 -19.10
N GLY A 94 17.14 2.55 -19.15
CA GLY A 94 17.10 3.46 -18.00
C GLY A 94 16.30 2.90 -16.82
N ALA A 95 15.15 2.27 -17.06
CA ALA A 95 14.37 1.61 -16.01
C ALA A 95 15.14 0.45 -15.34
N ILE A 96 15.83 -0.38 -16.12
CA ILE A 96 16.62 -1.50 -15.59
C ILE A 96 17.81 -0.99 -14.77
N VAL A 97 18.52 0.03 -15.26
CA VAL A 97 19.66 0.62 -14.54
C VAL A 97 19.20 1.26 -13.24
N SER A 98 18.08 2.01 -13.27
CA SER A 98 17.49 2.61 -12.07
C SER A 98 17.09 1.55 -11.03
N PHE A 99 16.37 0.51 -11.46
CA PHE A 99 15.98 -0.60 -10.59
C PHE A 99 17.20 -1.29 -9.95
N CYS A 100 18.23 -1.58 -10.76
CA CYS A 100 19.46 -2.20 -10.28
C CYS A 100 20.19 -1.32 -9.26
N LEU A 101 20.31 -0.02 -9.54
CA LEU A 101 20.97 0.93 -8.64
C LEU A 101 20.23 1.05 -7.30
N VAL A 102 18.91 1.20 -7.33
CA VAL A 102 18.10 1.24 -6.10
C VAL A 102 18.24 -0.07 -5.31
N CYS A 103 18.20 -1.22 -5.99
CA CYS A 103 18.36 -2.52 -5.35
C CYS A 103 19.75 -2.66 -4.68
N LEU A 104 20.82 -2.26 -5.37
CA LEU A 104 22.18 -2.28 -4.81
C LEU A 104 22.31 -1.37 -3.58
N VAL A 105 21.73 -0.16 -3.62
CA VAL A 105 21.73 0.76 -2.48
C VAL A 105 20.99 0.15 -1.30
N LEU A 106 19.81 -0.43 -1.51
CA LEU A 106 19.03 -1.07 -0.45
C LEU A 106 19.77 -2.28 0.16
N ILE A 107 20.39 -3.13 -0.67
CA ILE A 107 21.19 -4.27 -0.20
C ILE A 107 22.40 -3.79 0.60
N LYS A 108 23.10 -2.75 0.14
CA LYS A 108 24.27 -2.19 0.83
C LYS A 108 23.87 -1.61 2.19
N ILE A 109 22.76 -0.89 2.27
CA ILE A 109 22.18 -0.40 3.53
C ILE A 109 21.83 -1.58 4.45
N PHE A 110 21.23 -2.65 3.91
CA PHE A 110 20.83 -3.82 4.69
C PHE A 110 22.04 -4.57 5.26
N ILE A 111 23.11 -4.77 4.47
CA ILE A 111 24.33 -5.45 4.93
C ILE A 111 25.09 -4.62 5.98
N ASP A 112 25.19 -3.31 5.78
CA ASP A 112 25.86 -2.40 6.73
C ASP A 112 25.00 -2.12 7.97
N SER A 113 23.71 -2.47 7.93
CA SER A 113 22.81 -2.25 9.06
C SER A 113 23.18 -3.19 10.21
N LYS A 114 23.50 -2.61 11.36
CA LYS A 114 23.54 -3.35 12.63
C LYS A 114 22.09 -3.54 13.09
N PRO A 115 21.69 -4.71 13.61
CA PRO A 115 20.36 -4.85 14.19
C PRO A 115 20.23 -3.86 15.35
N ILE A 116 19.38 -2.83 15.16
CA ILE A 116 19.27 -1.67 16.06
C ILE A 116 18.27 -1.95 17.20
N VAL A 117 17.55 -3.07 17.16
CA VAL A 117 16.41 -3.29 18.05
C VAL A 117 16.57 -4.62 18.77
N GLU A 118 16.99 -4.56 20.03
CA GLU A 118 16.54 -5.57 21.00
C GLU A 118 15.03 -5.40 21.13
N TYR A 119 14.28 -6.44 20.77
CA TYR A 119 12.84 -6.45 20.95
C TYR A 119 12.57 -6.60 22.45
N ASP A 120 12.49 -5.48 23.15
CA ASP A 120 12.15 -5.45 24.57
C ASP A 120 10.62 -5.60 24.70
N TYR A 121 10.19 -6.79 25.11
CA TYR A 121 8.80 -7.04 25.49
C TYR A 121 8.53 -6.34 26.83
N THR A 122 8.28 -5.03 26.76
CA THR A 122 7.90 -4.21 27.93
C THR A 122 6.53 -4.58 28.50
N GLY A 123 5.77 -5.47 27.85
CA GLY A 123 4.44 -5.93 28.28
C GLY A 123 3.33 -4.89 28.10
N GLU A 124 3.67 -3.70 27.60
CA GLU A 124 2.75 -2.60 27.33
C GLU A 124 2.09 -2.80 25.94
N ASP A 125 0.76 -2.77 25.90
CA ASP A 125 -0.01 -2.84 24.65
C ASP A 125 -0.09 -1.46 23.98
N TYR A 126 0.96 -1.10 23.24
CA TYR A 126 1.02 0.13 22.45
C TYR A 126 0.03 0.16 21.27
N GLN A 127 -0.60 -0.96 20.96
CA GLN A 127 -1.50 -1.10 19.81
C GLN A 127 -2.96 -1.03 20.16
N SER A 128 -3.27 -0.99 21.47
CA SER A 128 -4.60 -0.72 21.95
C SER A 128 -5.16 0.54 21.31
N ILE A 129 -6.38 0.46 20.81
CA ILE A 129 -7.16 1.59 20.28
C ILE A 129 -7.19 2.75 21.30
N LYS A 130 -7.21 2.42 22.60
CA LYS A 130 -7.21 3.40 23.69
C LYS A 130 -5.90 4.20 23.75
N VAL A 131 -4.76 3.53 23.62
CA VAL A 131 -3.43 4.16 23.66
C VAL A 131 -3.23 5.01 22.41
N LEU A 132 -3.53 4.45 21.24
CA LEU A 132 -3.47 5.17 19.97
C LEU A 132 -4.37 6.40 19.95
N GLY A 133 -5.60 6.29 20.45
CA GLY A 133 -6.51 7.43 20.58
C GLY A 133 -5.97 8.53 21.49
N LYS A 134 -5.32 8.16 22.60
CA LYS A 134 -4.68 9.13 23.50
C LYS A 134 -3.52 9.85 22.82
N VAL A 135 -2.66 9.11 22.12
CA VAL A 135 -1.50 9.66 21.41
C VAL A 135 -1.94 10.56 20.26
N LEU A 136 -2.93 10.13 19.46
CA LEU A 136 -3.48 10.91 18.35
C LEU A 136 -4.12 12.22 18.80
N LEU A 137 -4.86 12.21 19.91
CA LEU A 137 -5.60 13.39 20.37
C LEU A 137 -4.81 14.30 21.31
N ASN A 138 -3.71 13.85 21.92
CA ASN A 138 -2.86 14.69 22.77
C ASN A 138 -1.57 15.10 22.07
N GLU A 139 -0.73 14.13 21.70
CA GLU A 139 0.60 14.40 21.15
C GLU A 139 0.53 14.78 19.66
N TYR A 140 -0.30 14.08 18.89
CA TYR A 140 -0.47 14.30 17.45
C TYR A 140 -1.76 15.05 17.10
N MET A 141 -2.27 15.87 18.02
CA MET A 141 -3.51 16.63 17.85
C MET A 141 -3.48 17.51 16.58
N VAL A 142 -2.34 18.17 16.34
CA VAL A 142 -2.19 19.08 15.18
C VAL A 142 -2.21 18.31 13.85
N PRO A 143 -1.39 17.26 13.64
CA PRO A 143 -1.52 16.40 12.45
C PRO A 143 -2.91 15.78 12.27
N PHE A 144 -3.58 15.40 13.37
CA PHE A 144 -4.93 14.85 13.33
C PHE A 144 -5.94 15.88 12.78
N GLU A 145 -5.85 17.14 13.21
CA GLU A 145 -6.70 18.21 12.70
C GLU A 145 -6.45 18.50 11.21
N PHE A 146 -5.17 18.51 10.79
CA PHE A 146 -4.82 18.65 9.37
C PHE A 146 -5.36 17.50 8.53
N ALA A 147 -5.36 16.26 9.03
CA ALA A 147 -5.97 15.13 8.34
C ALA A 147 -7.50 15.29 8.19
N SER A 148 -8.18 15.81 9.21
CA SER A 148 -9.62 16.11 9.14
C SER A 148 -9.94 17.15 8.07
N ILE A 149 -9.17 18.24 8.01
CA ILE A 149 -9.30 19.26 6.97
C ILE A 149 -8.99 18.68 5.58
N LEU A 150 -7.94 17.85 5.47
CA LEU A 150 -7.58 17.18 4.22
C LEU A 150 -8.74 16.31 3.69
N LEU A 151 -9.39 15.53 4.56
CA LEU A 151 -10.54 14.71 4.19
C LEU A 151 -11.74 15.55 3.77
N LEU A 152 -12.00 16.67 4.46
CA LEU A 152 -13.05 17.63 4.08
C LEU A 152 -12.80 18.20 2.68
N VAL A 153 -11.57 18.66 2.42
CA VAL A 153 -11.17 19.23 1.12
C VAL A 153 -11.25 18.16 0.03
N ALA A 154 -10.80 16.94 0.28
CA ALA A 154 -10.89 15.83 -0.66
C ALA A 154 -12.34 15.49 -1.02
N MET A 155 -13.25 15.47 -0.04
CA MET A 155 -14.68 15.25 -0.27
C MET A 155 -15.29 16.36 -1.13
N ILE A 156 -15.07 17.63 -0.77
CA ILE A 156 -15.57 18.78 -1.54
C ILE A 156 -15.04 18.73 -2.97
N GLY A 157 -13.74 18.48 -3.14
CA GLY A 157 -13.10 18.37 -4.45
C GLY A 157 -13.69 17.25 -5.30
N ALA A 158 -13.89 16.06 -4.74
CA ALA A 158 -14.50 14.93 -5.44
C ALA A 158 -15.94 15.23 -5.88
N VAL A 159 -16.76 15.86 -5.01
CA VAL A 159 -18.15 16.21 -5.32
C VAL A 159 -18.24 17.27 -6.42
N LEU A 160 -17.42 18.33 -6.33
CA LEU A 160 -17.41 19.40 -7.34
C LEU A 160 -16.96 18.87 -8.71
N LEU A 161 -15.96 17.98 -8.75
CA LEU A 161 -15.49 17.37 -9.99
C LEU A 161 -16.48 16.38 -10.60
N SER A 162 -17.25 15.68 -9.76
CA SER A 162 -18.28 14.72 -10.21
C SER A 162 -19.56 15.40 -10.71
N LYS A 163 -19.80 16.65 -10.30
CA LYS A 163 -21.00 17.41 -10.68
C LYS A 163 -20.96 17.73 -12.18
N LYS A 164 -21.83 17.09 -12.96
CA LYS A 164 -22.03 17.44 -14.38
C LYS A 164 -22.64 18.84 -14.50
N GLU A 165 -22.01 19.68 -15.30
CA GLU A 165 -22.55 21.01 -15.64
C GLU A 165 -23.82 20.82 -16.47
N LYS A 166 -24.95 21.35 -15.99
CA LYS A 166 -26.13 21.51 -16.84
C LYS A 166 -25.83 22.71 -17.74
N LEU A 167 -25.39 22.45 -18.96
CA LEU A 167 -25.47 23.42 -20.04
C LEU A 167 -26.95 23.76 -20.25
N GLU A 168 -27.40 24.84 -19.61
CA GLU A 168 -28.64 25.51 -20.00
C GLU A 168 -28.42 26.04 -21.42
N LYS A 169 -29.19 25.50 -22.37
CA LYS A 169 -29.34 26.04 -23.72
C LYS A 169 -30.36 27.17 -23.71
#